data_AF-A0A3D8GXJ0-F1
#
_entry.id   AF-A0A3D8GXJ0-F1
#
_cell.length_a   1.000
_cell.length_b   1.000
_cell.length_c   1.000
_cell.angle_alpha   90.00
_cell.angle_beta   90.00
_cell.angle_gamma   90.00
#
_symmetry.space_group_name_H-M   'P 1'
#
loop_
_entity.id
_entity.type
_entity.pdbx_description
1 polymer ?
#
loop_
_entity_poly.entity_id
_entity_poly.type
_entity_poly.pdbx_seq_one_letter_code
_entity_poly.pdbx_strand_id
1 'polypeptide(L)'
;MTKLGNGSADPRLVARVSPEIQKHIAQAAELSGVTLSQFVIESSMDRADKVIEQMTRIKVTVETGNRMLSLMDQRPRKPKSSKLIQDALDYRETIDASETYTDSEEA
;
A
#
# COMPACT_ATOMS: atom_id res chain seq x y z
N MET A 1 -20.18 -16.89 -8.68
CA MET A 1 -19.48 -16.26 -9.82
C MET A 1 -20.32 -15.10 -10.31
N THR A 2 -20.07 -13.90 -9.78
CA THR A 2 -20.89 -12.71 -10.02
C THR A 2 -20.43 -12.02 -11.32
N LYS A 3 -21.41 -11.71 -12.16
CA LYS A 3 -21.30 -11.27 -13.56
C LYS A 3 -20.27 -10.14 -13.77
N LEU A 4 -19.30 -10.36 -14.67
CA LEU A 4 -18.58 -9.27 -15.34
C LEU A 4 -19.55 -8.63 -16.35
N GLY A 5 -19.88 -7.36 -16.14
CA GLY A 5 -20.63 -6.55 -17.10
C GLY A 5 -19.84 -6.40 -18.40
N ASN A 6 -20.50 -6.70 -19.52
CA ASN A 6 -19.98 -6.50 -20.86
C ASN A 6 -20.36 -5.11 -21.36
N GLY A 7 -19.35 -4.26 -21.61
CA GLY A 7 -19.46 -2.93 -22.18
C GLY A 7 -18.17 -2.15 -21.96
N SER A 8 -17.14 -2.40 -22.78
CA SER A 8 -15.94 -1.58 -23.04
C SER A 8 -15.60 -0.40 -22.09
N ALA A 9 -15.50 -0.63 -20.78
CA ALA A 9 -15.20 0.42 -19.81
C ALA A 9 -13.71 0.40 -19.46
N ASP A 10 -12.87 0.66 -20.45
CA ASP A 10 -11.44 0.84 -20.23
C ASP A 10 -11.24 2.16 -19.45
N PRO A 11 -10.73 2.15 -18.22
CA PRO A 11 -10.61 3.34 -17.39
C PRO A 11 -9.70 4.37 -18.06
N ARG A 12 -10.23 5.58 -18.29
CA ARG A 12 -9.50 6.67 -18.96
C ARG A 12 -8.92 7.65 -17.94
N LEU A 13 -7.63 7.90 -18.05
CA LEU A 13 -6.98 8.99 -17.32
C LEU A 13 -7.19 10.30 -18.08
N VAL A 14 -7.82 11.29 -17.44
CA VAL A 14 -8.06 12.62 -18.03
C VAL A 14 -7.60 13.69 -17.06
N ALA A 15 -6.73 14.59 -17.52
CA ALA A 15 -6.26 15.74 -16.76
C ALA A 15 -6.27 16.99 -17.62
N ARG A 16 -6.67 18.12 -17.03
CA ARG A 16 -6.53 19.44 -17.66
C ARG A 16 -5.20 20.03 -17.22
N VAL A 17 -4.42 20.48 -18.19
CA VAL A 17 -3.10 21.08 -17.97
C VAL A 17 -3.02 22.46 -18.62
N SER A 18 -2.15 23.31 -18.11
CA SER A 18 -1.85 24.58 -18.76
C SER A 18 -1.04 24.34 -20.06
N PRO A 19 -1.04 25.29 -21.00
CA PRO A 19 -0.25 25.18 -22.23
C PRO A 19 1.25 25.01 -21.97
N GLU A 20 1.77 25.65 -20.92
CA GLU A 20 3.17 25.54 -20.52
C GLU A 20 3.53 24.12 -20.07
N ILE A 21 2.70 23.51 -19.22
CA ILE A 21 2.88 22.12 -18.77
C ILE A 21 2.79 21.18 -19.97
N GLN A 22 1.80 21.36 -20.85
CA GLN A 22 1.66 20.53 -22.06
C GLN A 22 2.92 20.60 -22.93
N LYS A 23 3.45 21.81 -23.17
CA LYS A 23 4.67 21.99 -23.97
C LYS A 23 5.88 21.30 -23.35
N HIS A 24 6.04 21.42 -22.03
CA HIS A 24 7.16 20.81 -21.33
C HIS A 24 7.12 19.27 -21.40
N ILE A 25 5.95 18.68 -21.16
CA ILE A 25 5.76 17.22 -21.25
C ILE A 25 5.92 16.75 -22.70
N ALA A 26 5.40 17.48 -23.69
CA ALA A 26 5.58 17.14 -25.10
C ALA A 26 7.06 17.13 -25.52
N GLN A 27 7.83 18.14 -25.12
CA GLN A 27 9.26 18.18 -25.36
C GLN A 27 9.99 16.98 -24.72
N ALA A 28 9.63 16.61 -23.48
CA ALA A 28 10.20 15.45 -22.81
C ALA A 28 9.85 14.12 -23.51
N ALA A 29 8.60 13.99 -24.00
CA ALA A 29 8.15 12.84 -24.76
C ALA A 29 8.89 12.70 -26.10
N GLU A 30 9.06 13.82 -26.83
CA GLU A 30 9.85 13.88 -28.07
C GLU A 30 11.31 13.45 -27.83
N LEU A 31 11.95 13.99 -26.79
CA LEU A 31 13.33 13.61 -26.43
C LEU A 31 13.46 12.15 -26.02
N SER A 32 12.40 11.56 -25.47
CA SER A 32 12.35 10.16 -25.07
C SER A 32 11.93 9.23 -26.22
N GLY A 33 11.56 9.77 -27.39
CA GLY A 33 11.13 8.99 -28.55
C GLY A 33 9.77 8.30 -28.38
N VAL A 34 8.93 8.77 -27.45
CA VAL A 34 7.61 8.20 -27.16
C VAL A 34 6.49 9.23 -27.41
N THR A 35 5.25 8.76 -27.54
CA THR A 35 4.10 9.66 -27.65
C THR A 35 3.82 10.37 -26.32
N LEU A 36 3.18 11.54 -26.38
CA LEU A 36 2.79 12.31 -25.18
C LEU A 36 1.98 11.47 -24.19
N SER A 37 0.98 10.72 -24.69
CA SER A 37 0.13 9.88 -23.85
C SER A 37 0.93 8.78 -23.16
N GLN A 38 1.81 8.11 -23.89
CA GLN A 38 2.66 7.05 -23.33
C GLN A 38 3.63 7.61 -22.28
N PHE A 39 4.27 8.74 -22.57
CA PHE A 39 5.17 9.41 -21.63
C PHE A 39 4.49 9.73 -20.30
N VAL A 40 3.25 10.23 -20.33
CA VAL A 40 2.47 10.54 -19.12
C VAL A 40 2.17 9.27 -18.33
N ILE A 41 1.77 8.18 -19.00
CA ILE A 41 1.49 6.90 -18.34
C ILE A 41 2.75 6.34 -17.68
N GLU A 42 3.85 6.25 -18.42
CA GLU A 42 5.12 5.71 -17.92
C GLU A 42 5.67 6.54 -16.75
N SER A 43 5.68 7.88 -16.90
CA SER A 43 6.14 8.79 -15.83
C SER A 43 5.27 8.71 -14.58
N SER A 44 3.95 8.55 -14.76
CA SER A 44 3.01 8.39 -13.64
C SER A 44 3.22 7.05 -12.94
N MET A 45 3.46 5.98 -13.70
CA MET A 45 3.72 4.65 -13.16
C MET A 45 5.02 4.62 -12.36
N ASP A 46 6.13 5.15 -12.92
CA ASP A 46 7.42 5.24 -12.22
C ASP A 46 7.29 6.05 -10.92
N ARG A 47 6.52 7.14 -10.92
CA ARG A 47 6.27 7.91 -9.70
C ARG A 47 5.40 7.15 -8.71
N ALA A 48 4.36 6.46 -9.18
CA ALA A 48 3.48 5.65 -8.33
C ALA A 48 4.27 4.54 -7.63
N ASP A 49 5.11 3.81 -8.37
CA ASP A 49 5.94 2.73 -7.83
C ASP A 49 6.90 3.25 -6.77
N LYS A 50 7.55 4.39 -6.99
CA LYS A 50 8.43 5.02 -6.00
C LYS A 50 7.67 5.39 -4.72
N VAL A 51 6.46 5.96 -4.84
CA VAL A 51 5.65 6.33 -3.67
C VAL A 51 5.18 5.09 -2.91
N ILE A 52 4.72 4.06 -3.63
CA ILE A 52 4.31 2.78 -3.03
C ILE A 52 5.49 2.13 -2.33
N GLU A 53 6.66 2.06 -2.97
CA GLU A 53 7.87 1.51 -2.37
C GLU A 53 8.24 2.25 -1.09
N GLN A 54 8.23 3.59 -1.12
CA GLN A 54 8.56 4.42 0.05
C GLN A 54 7.60 4.19 1.23
N MET A 55 6.32 3.95 0.96
CA MET A 55 5.31 3.75 2.01
C MET A 55 5.23 2.32 2.51
N THR A 56 5.58 1.34 1.68
CA THR A 56 5.46 -0.09 2.00
C THR A 56 6.77 -0.73 2.46
N ARG A 57 7.92 -0.15 2.11
CA ARG A 57 9.23 -0.69 2.47
C ARG A 57 9.92 0.17 3.52
N ILE A 58 10.31 -0.48 4.60
CA ILE A 58 11.19 0.12 5.60
C ILE A 58 12.64 -0.06 5.12
N LYS A 59 13.29 1.05 4.75
CA LYS A 59 14.73 1.04 4.46
C LYS A 59 15.49 1.04 5.78
N VAL A 60 16.19 -0.06 6.07
CA VAL A 60 17.01 -0.22 7.27
C VAL A 60 18.50 -0.14 6.90
N THR A 61 19.31 0.44 7.79
CA THR A 61 20.77 0.33 7.67
C THR A 61 21.22 -1.10 7.96
N VAL A 62 22.41 -1.50 7.49
CA VAL A 62 22.97 -2.84 7.78
C VAL A 62 23.02 -3.10 9.29
N GLU A 63 23.42 -2.10 10.08
CA GLU A 63 23.42 -2.19 11.54
C GLU A 63 22.02 -2.45 12.11
N THR A 64 21.02 -1.70 11.65
CA THR A 64 19.63 -1.87 12.10
C THR A 64 19.08 -3.23 11.68
N GLY A 65 19.40 -3.69 10.46
CA GLY A 65 19.04 -5.00 9.95
C GLY A 65 19.65 -6.13 10.78
N ASN A 66 20.95 -6.06 11.09
CA ASN A 66 21.64 -7.04 11.94
C ASN A 66 21.03 -7.08 13.35
N ARG A 67 20.69 -5.92 13.91
CA ARG A 67 20.00 -5.83 15.19
C ARG A 67 18.61 -6.44 15.15
N MET A 68 17.84 -6.17 14.09
CA MET A 68 16.52 -6.75 13.90
C MET A 68 16.60 -8.27 13.79
N LEU A 69 17.51 -8.80 12.97
CA LEU A 69 17.74 -10.24 12.82
C LEU A 69 18.13 -10.89 14.16
N SER A 70 19.06 -10.27 14.89
CA SER A 70 19.47 -10.74 16.22
C SER A 70 18.30 -10.78 17.23
N LEU A 71 17.34 -9.87 17.12
CA LEU A 71 16.13 -9.87 17.95
C LEU A 71 15.12 -10.94 17.51
N MET A 72 15.04 -11.25 16.22
CA MET A 72 14.16 -12.30 15.68
C MET A 72 14.68 -13.71 15.99
N ASP A 73 15.99 -13.92 16.01
CA ASP A 73 16.61 -15.22 16.35
C ASP A 73 16.51 -15.54 17.86
N GLN A 74 16.26 -14.53 18.69
CA GLN A 74 16.06 -14.69 20.12
C GLN A 74 14.58 -14.97 20.43
N ARG A 75 14.31 -15.82 21.44
CA ARG A 75 12.93 -15.97 21.92
C ARG A 75 12.39 -14.62 22.39
N PRO A 76 11.13 -14.27 22.04
CA PRO A 76 10.54 -13.00 22.44
C PRO A 76 10.58 -12.89 23.97
N ARG A 77 11.18 -11.80 24.45
CA ARG A 77 11.19 -11.49 25.87
C ARG A 77 9.77 -11.17 26.30
N LYS A 78 9.39 -11.60 27.51
CA LYS A 78 8.11 -11.18 28.10
C LYS A 78 8.03 -9.65 28.07
N PRO A 79 6.93 -9.07 27.56
CA PRO A 79 6.79 -7.62 27.51
C PRO A 79 6.97 -7.05 28.91
N LYS A 80 7.84 -6.05 29.05
CA LYS A 80 8.14 -5.43 30.36
C LYS A 80 7.15 -4.33 30.73
N SER A 81 6.41 -3.80 29.75
CA SER A 81 5.46 -2.72 29.97
C SER A 81 4.12 -3.27 30.43
N SER A 82 3.69 -2.87 31.62
CA SER A 82 2.36 -3.20 32.17
C SER A 82 1.24 -2.74 31.24
N LYS A 83 1.42 -1.61 30.55
CA LYS A 83 0.42 -1.07 29.62
C LYS A 83 0.26 -1.95 28.37
N LEU A 84 1.37 -2.39 27.77
CA LEU A 84 1.32 -3.29 26.61
C LEU A 84 0.63 -4.63 26.94
N ILE A 85 0.78 -5.11 28.18
CA ILE A 85 0.11 -6.33 28.65
C ILE A 85 -1.39 -6.08 28.82
N GLN A 86 -1.78 -4.97 29.45
CA GLN A 86 -3.19 -4.60 29.62
C GLN A 86 -3.89 -4.39 28.27
N ASP A 87 -3.31 -3.59 27.38
CA ASP A 87 -3.85 -3.34 26.05
C ASP A 87 -4.06 -4.66 25.26
N ALA A 88 -3.17 -5.64 25.42
CA ALA A 88 -3.30 -6.96 24.79
C ALA A 88 -4.41 -7.83 25.40
N LEU A 89 -4.63 -7.74 26.71
CA LEU A 89 -5.72 -8.43 27.41
C LEU A 89 -7.08 -7.85 27.01
N ASP A 90 -7.18 -6.51 26.98
CA ASP A 90 -8.38 -5.79 26.57
C ASP A 90 -8.75 -6.11 25.12
N TYR A 91 -7.76 -6.17 24.21
CA TYR A 91 -7.97 -6.58 22.83
C TYR A 91 -8.50 -8.01 22.72
N ARG A 92 -7.94 -8.96 23.47
CA ARG A 92 -8.42 -10.36 23.47
C ARG A 92 -9.89 -10.43 23.92
N GLU A 93 -10.26 -9.70 24.95
CA GLU A 93 -11.65 -9.64 25.43
C GLU A 93 -12.60 -9.10 24.36
N THR A 94 -12.18 -8.09 23.58
CA THR A 94 -13.00 -7.54 22.48
C THR A 94 -13.20 -8.51 21.30
N ILE A 95 -12.19 -9.34 21.00
CA ILE A 95 -12.27 -10.34 19.93
C ILE A 95 -13.10 -11.55 20.39
N ASP A 96 -12.84 -12.08 21.58
CA ASP A 96 -13.60 -13.21 22.15
C ASP A 96 -15.09 -12.85 22.34
N ALA A 97 -15.41 -11.59 22.66
CA ALA A 97 -16.79 -11.09 22.73
C ALA A 97 -17.47 -10.92 21.35
N SER A 98 -16.70 -10.85 20.26
CA SER A 98 -17.22 -10.74 18.90
C SER A 98 -17.48 -12.10 18.23
N GLU A 99 -16.88 -13.18 18.75
CA GLU A 99 -17.09 -14.55 18.27
C GLU A 99 -18.38 -15.21 18.81
N THR A 100 -19.09 -14.60 19.78
CA THR A 100 -20.33 -15.17 20.36
C THR A 100 -21.61 -14.82 19.59
N TYR A 101 -21.54 -14.42 18.32
CA TYR A 101 -22.71 -14.17 17.47
C TYR A 101 -22.64 -14.94 16.15
N THR A 102 -22.81 -16.27 16.20
CA THR A 102 -23.43 -17.05 15.11
C THR A 102 -23.85 -18.42 15.63
N ASP A 103 -25.07 -18.54 16.14
CA ASP A 103 -26.05 -19.55 15.72
C ASP A 103 -27.31 -19.48 16.59
N SER A 104 -28.30 -18.71 16.15
CA SER A 104 -29.68 -18.87 16.61
C SER A 104 -30.65 -18.20 15.63
N GLU A 105 -30.71 -18.68 14.39
CA GLU A 105 -31.92 -18.61 13.55
C GLU A 105 -31.85 -19.69 12.45
N GLU A 106 -32.34 -20.89 12.75
CA GLU A 106 -33.22 -21.65 11.84
C GLU A 106 -33.90 -22.76 12.65
N ALA A 107 -35.17 -22.51 12.99
CA ALA A 107 -36.13 -23.50 13.48
C ALA A 107 -37.40 -23.39 12.64
#